data_AF-A0A3N5RSE7-F1
#
_entry.id   AF-A0A3N5RSE7-F1
#
_cell.length_a   1.000
_cell.length_b   1.000
_cell.length_c   1.000
_cell.angle_alpha   90.00
_cell.angle_beta   90.00
_cell.angle_gamma   90.00
#
_symmetry.space_group_name_H-M   'P 1'
#
loop_
_entity.id
_entity.type
_entity.pdbx_description
1 polymer ?
#
loop_
_entity_poly.entity_id
_entity_poly.type
_entity_poly.pdbx_seq_one_letter_code
_entity_poly.pdbx_strand_id
1 'polypeptide(L)'
;MTTTTTAEPFLELEHLGAASPAAVLDRLISHLREEKKWHAVFDALLMRKRHELGLPLVRPTSLRDVPEAQRDEFEKYYVSAAREVAERLLDEGAIAQAWNYFRAIGEPERLADAIESLPAAGPIDEQVVEIALFQGVAPVKGLQMFLQSHGTCSTITALDQQFAQMAPATRAACARVMVRRLYDDLRGNVEHDVKRRQAMTPPGASLRELIAEREFLFKDDNYHIDVSHLNSVVRFARMLDPTDAELDLALQLAQYGARLATQYQYAGNPPFADFYPAHIRYFQALLGQDREQAIEYFRSQIGADLAETDTQLAAYALVDLLIRLGRNDEAVDLAVQYLPDTAEEFGLSIPELCAKAGRFETLREFA
;
A
#
# COMPACT_ATOMS: atom_id res chain seq x y z
N MET A 1 30.10 34.12 33.62
CA MET A 1 30.93 32.89 33.65
C MET A 1 29.97 31.75 33.39
N THR A 2 29.83 31.20 32.18
CA THR A 2 30.85 30.68 31.25
C THR A 2 30.31 30.80 29.81
N THR A 3 30.95 31.64 29.00
CA THR A 3 30.67 31.81 27.55
C THR A 3 31.97 31.56 26.79
N THR A 4 32.57 30.40 27.02
CA THR A 4 33.94 30.10 26.55
C THR A 4 34.06 28.66 26.04
N THR A 5 33.03 28.15 25.39
CA THR A 5 33.08 26.81 24.75
C THR A 5 32.82 26.86 23.24
N THR A 6 32.25 27.94 22.71
CA THR A 6 31.96 28.09 21.28
C THR A 6 33.07 28.72 20.44
N ALA A 7 34.12 29.29 21.04
CA ALA A 7 35.16 30.03 20.32
C ALA A 7 36.40 29.20 19.95
N GLU A 8 36.70 28.12 20.68
CA GLU A 8 37.87 27.28 20.41
C GLU A 8 37.83 26.56 19.04
N PRO A 9 36.69 26.02 18.57
CA PRO A 9 36.64 25.33 17.28
C PRO A 9 36.94 26.28 16.11
N PHE A 10 36.42 27.50 16.16
CA PHE A 10 36.64 28.50 15.10
C PHE A 10 38.07 29.02 15.05
N LEU A 11 38.73 29.17 16.20
CA LEU A 11 40.15 29.57 16.30
C LEU A 11 41.10 28.49 15.79
N GLU A 12 40.79 27.20 16.01
CA GLU A 12 41.53 26.08 15.41
C GLU A 12 41.35 26.03 13.88
N LEU A 13 40.13 26.27 13.39
CA LEU A 13 39.84 26.30 11.95
C LEU A 13 40.52 27.48 11.24
N GLU A 14 40.62 28.66 11.88
CA GLU A 14 41.40 29.80 11.35
C GLU A 14 42.90 29.49 11.25
N HIS A 15 43.48 28.82 12.25
CA HIS A 15 44.89 28.41 12.22
C HIS A 15 45.18 27.36 11.14
N LEU A 16 44.26 26.41 10.91
CA LEU A 16 44.38 25.38 9.87
C LEU A 16 44.09 25.94 8.45
N GLY A 17 43.22 26.95 8.33
CA GLY A 17 42.87 27.60 7.07
C GLY A 17 44.03 28.32 6.40
N ALA A 18 45.04 28.71 7.18
CA ALA A 18 46.30 29.24 6.65
C ALA A 18 47.23 28.17 6.04
N ALA A 19 47.01 26.88 6.31
CA ALA A 19 47.89 25.77 5.91
C ALA A 19 47.29 24.87 4.82
N SER A 20 46.01 24.52 4.89
CA SER A 20 45.29 23.77 3.83
C SER A 20 43.77 23.83 4.03
N PRO A 21 43.00 24.39 3.08
CA PRO A 21 41.54 24.42 3.17
C PRO A 21 40.88 23.03 3.25
N ALA A 22 41.52 21.99 2.69
CA ALA A 22 41.05 20.62 2.81
C ALA A 22 41.10 20.09 4.26
N ALA A 23 42.16 20.42 5.00
CA ALA A 23 42.32 19.99 6.40
C ALA A 23 41.29 20.63 7.34
N VAL A 24 40.88 21.88 7.04
CA VAL A 24 39.78 22.57 7.74
C VAL A 24 38.46 21.84 7.54
N LEU A 25 38.15 21.45 6.29
CA LEU A 25 36.90 20.75 5.96
C LEU A 25 36.86 19.35 6.59
N ASP A 26 37.97 18.60 6.60
CA ASP A 26 38.02 17.29 7.25
C ASP A 26 37.85 17.38 8.77
N ARG A 27 38.42 18.42 9.41
CA ARG A 27 38.23 18.69 10.83
C ARG A 27 36.78 19.10 11.14
N LEU A 28 36.17 19.94 10.30
CA LEU A 28 34.77 20.33 10.42
C LEU A 28 33.83 19.11 10.29
N ILE A 29 34.04 18.25 9.29
CA ILE A 29 33.24 17.03 9.10
C ILE A 29 33.35 16.12 10.32
N SER A 30 34.57 15.95 10.86
CA SER A 30 34.80 15.12 12.05
C SER A 30 34.04 15.66 13.27
N HIS A 31 34.13 16.96 13.51
CA HIS A 31 33.42 17.61 14.61
C HIS A 31 31.89 17.54 14.45
N LEU A 32 31.36 17.77 13.24
CA LEU A 32 29.93 17.66 12.97
C LEU A 32 29.39 16.24 13.13
N ARG A 33 30.20 15.22 12.81
CA ARG A 33 29.87 13.80 13.07
C ARG A 33 29.86 13.50 14.56
N GLU A 34 30.80 14.04 15.35
CA GLU A 34 30.81 13.90 16.82
C GLU A 34 29.57 14.55 17.45
N GLU A 35 29.16 15.72 16.95
CA GLU A 35 27.95 16.41 17.39
C GLU A 35 26.65 15.83 16.80
N LYS A 36 26.73 14.79 15.96
CA LYS A 36 25.58 14.16 15.27
C LYS A 36 24.72 15.13 14.45
N LYS A 37 25.32 16.19 13.92
CA LYS A 37 24.64 17.19 13.08
C LYS A 37 24.63 16.72 11.63
N TRP A 38 23.91 15.64 11.35
CA TRP A 38 23.97 14.92 10.07
C TRP A 38 23.65 15.77 8.83
N HIS A 39 22.70 16.71 8.94
CA HIS A 39 22.41 17.66 7.86
C HIS A 39 23.62 18.54 7.52
N ALA A 40 24.32 19.03 8.55
CA ALA A 40 25.53 19.83 8.35
C ALA A 40 26.71 18.97 7.87
N VAL A 41 26.78 17.69 8.28
CA VAL A 41 27.75 16.74 7.74
C VAL A 41 27.57 16.57 6.23
N PHE A 42 26.33 16.45 5.76
CA PHE A 42 26.03 16.37 4.33
C PHE A 42 26.58 17.59 3.57
N ASP A 43 26.25 18.80 4.02
CA ASP A 43 26.71 20.03 3.39
C ASP A 43 28.24 20.13 3.38
N ALA A 44 28.89 19.79 4.50
CA ALA A 44 30.35 19.80 4.62
C ALA A 44 31.02 18.76 3.70
N LEU A 45 30.44 17.57 3.54
CA LEU A 45 30.90 16.55 2.59
C LEU A 45 30.85 17.06 1.16
N LEU A 46 29.78 17.74 0.77
CA LEU A 46 29.65 18.31 -0.57
C LEU A 46 30.62 19.48 -0.79
N MET A 47 30.83 20.32 0.23
CA MET A 47 31.83 21.39 0.18
C MET A 47 33.25 20.84 -0.03
N ARG A 48 33.61 19.74 0.65
CA ARG A 48 34.90 19.06 0.44
C ARG A 48 35.05 18.59 -1.00
N LYS A 49 34.04 17.92 -1.56
CA LYS A 49 34.11 17.43 -2.93
C LYS A 49 34.20 18.56 -3.96
N ARG A 50 33.53 19.68 -3.74
CA ARG A 50 33.67 20.88 -4.60
C ARG A 50 35.07 21.46 -4.53
N HIS A 51 35.68 21.52 -3.35
CA HIS A 51 37.05 21.97 -3.19
C HIS A 51 38.03 21.07 -3.96
N GLU A 52 37.89 19.74 -3.87
CA GLU A 52 38.68 18.78 -4.65
C GLU A 52 38.56 18.99 -6.16
N LEU A 53 37.35 19.33 -6.64
CA LEU A 53 37.06 19.59 -8.05
C LEU A 53 37.40 21.02 -8.50
N GLY A 54 37.89 21.89 -7.59
CA GLY A 54 38.23 23.28 -7.88
C GLY A 54 37.02 24.21 -8.09
N LEU A 55 35.84 23.84 -7.60
CA LEU A 55 34.59 24.59 -7.77
C LEU A 55 34.36 25.63 -6.65
N PRO A 56 33.64 26.75 -6.92
CA PRO A 56 33.31 27.75 -5.90
C PRO A 56 32.48 27.20 -4.74
N LEU A 57 32.81 27.62 -3.51
CA LEU A 57 32.18 27.13 -2.26
C LEU A 57 30.96 27.95 -1.78
N VAL A 58 30.53 28.99 -2.50
CA VAL A 58 29.75 30.13 -1.93
C VAL A 58 28.21 30.02 -2.09
N ARG A 59 27.61 28.85 -2.36
CA ARG A 59 26.13 28.75 -2.51
C ARG A 59 25.57 27.41 -2.02
N PRO A 60 24.28 27.35 -1.58
CA PRO A 60 23.61 26.09 -1.31
C PRO A 60 23.70 25.20 -2.57
N THR A 61 24.13 23.97 -2.32
CA THR A 61 24.75 23.08 -3.29
C THR A 61 23.76 22.54 -4.31
N SER A 62 23.60 23.21 -5.45
CA SER A 62 22.80 22.69 -6.57
C SER A 62 23.69 21.97 -7.59
N LEU A 63 23.23 20.80 -8.06
CA LEU A 63 23.82 20.04 -9.17
C LEU A 63 23.95 20.87 -10.47
N ARG A 64 23.18 21.96 -10.58
CA ARG A 64 23.13 22.83 -11.77
C ARG A 64 24.40 23.66 -12.00
N ASP A 65 25.21 23.85 -10.97
CA ASP A 65 26.41 24.70 -11.01
C ASP A 65 27.70 23.91 -11.31
N VAL A 66 27.59 22.62 -11.66
CA VAL A 66 28.73 21.72 -11.93
C VAL A 66 28.96 21.58 -13.45
N PRO A 67 30.19 21.79 -13.96
CA PRO A 67 30.52 21.57 -15.38
C PRO A 67 30.19 20.16 -15.85
N GLU A 68 29.78 19.99 -17.11
CA GLU A 68 29.39 18.70 -17.70
C GLU A 68 30.41 17.58 -17.50
N ALA A 69 31.69 17.89 -17.68
CA ALA A 69 32.77 16.92 -17.52
C ALA A 69 32.94 16.37 -16.08
N GLN A 70 32.38 17.04 -15.07
CA GLN A 70 32.52 16.68 -13.65
C GLN A 70 31.17 16.31 -13.00
N ARG A 71 30.05 16.41 -13.75
CA ARG A 71 28.70 16.14 -13.23
C ARG A 71 28.56 14.71 -12.73
N ASP A 72 28.97 13.73 -13.53
CA ASP A 72 28.85 12.30 -13.18
C ASP A 72 29.63 11.94 -11.90
N GLU A 73 30.83 12.51 -11.73
CA GLU A 73 31.65 12.27 -10.55
C GLU A 73 31.02 12.90 -9.31
N PHE A 74 30.52 14.13 -9.43
CA PHE A 74 29.87 14.84 -8.34
C PHE A 74 28.53 14.20 -7.95
N GLU A 75 27.74 13.73 -8.92
CA GLU A 75 26.47 13.03 -8.68
C GLU A 75 26.68 11.71 -7.93
N LYS A 76 27.67 10.90 -8.33
CA LYS A 76 28.04 9.68 -7.59
C LYS A 76 28.42 9.98 -6.14
N TYR A 77 29.18 11.06 -5.92
CA TYR A 77 29.55 11.47 -4.58
C TYR A 77 28.34 12.00 -3.79
N TYR A 78 27.46 12.77 -4.41
CA TYR A 78 26.22 13.26 -3.81
C TYR A 78 25.36 12.09 -3.32
N VAL A 79 25.15 11.07 -4.17
CA VAL A 79 24.39 9.87 -3.80
C VAL A 79 25.05 9.15 -2.62
N SER A 80 26.37 8.96 -2.65
CA SER A 80 27.10 8.31 -1.56
C SER A 80 27.00 9.09 -0.24
N ALA A 81 27.12 10.41 -0.27
CA ALA A 81 27.04 11.26 0.92
C ALA A 81 25.62 11.31 1.48
N ALA A 82 24.61 11.39 0.61
CA ALA A 82 23.20 11.36 1.00
C ALA A 82 22.85 10.03 1.64
N ARG A 83 23.30 8.90 1.06
CA ARG A 83 23.10 7.56 1.63
C ARG A 83 23.74 7.43 3.01
N GLU A 84 24.99 7.86 3.18
CA GLU A 84 25.67 7.82 4.48
C GLU A 84 24.87 8.56 5.56
N VAL A 85 24.45 9.79 5.25
CA VAL A 85 23.70 10.64 6.19
C VAL A 85 22.32 10.06 6.49
N ALA A 86 21.63 9.53 5.47
CA ALA A 86 20.33 8.89 5.61
C ALA A 86 20.40 7.66 6.52
N GLU A 87 21.41 6.80 6.34
CA GLU A 87 21.65 5.62 7.18
C GLU A 87 21.90 6.00 8.63
N ARG A 88 22.71 7.04 8.88
CA ARG A 88 22.97 7.52 10.26
C ARG A 88 21.73 8.10 10.93
N LEU A 89 20.93 8.86 10.20
CA LEU A 89 19.64 9.37 10.70
C LEU A 89 18.68 8.22 11.02
N LEU A 90 18.69 7.18 10.19
CA LEU A 90 17.86 6.00 10.38
C LEU A 90 18.28 5.19 11.62
N ASP A 91 19.58 4.99 11.83
CA ASP A 91 20.16 4.33 13.02
C ASP A 91 19.76 5.05 14.33
N GLU A 92 19.54 6.36 14.27
CA GLU A 92 19.10 7.18 15.40
C GLU A 92 17.57 7.25 15.55
N GLY A 93 16.82 6.57 14.68
CA GLY A 93 15.35 6.57 14.68
C GLY A 93 14.70 7.81 14.08
N ALA A 94 15.48 8.71 13.45
CA ALA A 94 14.99 9.93 12.81
C ALA A 94 14.45 9.64 11.39
N ILE A 95 13.44 8.77 11.30
CA ILE A 95 12.87 8.25 10.03
C ILE A 95 12.46 9.38 9.08
N ALA A 96 11.71 10.37 9.57
CA ALA A 96 11.24 11.48 8.73
C ALA A 96 12.39 12.33 8.16
N GLN A 97 13.48 12.49 8.92
CA GLN A 97 14.66 13.22 8.46
C GLN A 97 15.45 12.40 7.43
N ALA A 98 15.60 11.09 7.67
CA ALA A 98 16.26 10.16 6.74
C ALA A 98 15.55 10.12 5.38
N TRP A 99 14.22 10.18 5.38
CA TRP A 99 13.42 10.17 4.15
C TRP A 99 13.76 11.30 3.18
N ASN A 100 14.09 12.49 3.68
CA ASN A 100 14.47 13.62 2.82
C ASN A 100 15.66 13.28 1.91
N TYR A 101 16.59 12.45 2.41
CA TYR A 101 17.76 11.99 1.66
C TYR A 101 17.44 10.79 0.79
N PHE A 102 16.79 9.75 1.33
CA PHE A 102 16.42 8.55 0.57
C PHE A 102 15.52 8.88 -0.63
N ARG A 103 14.58 9.80 -0.49
CA ARG A 103 13.76 10.29 -1.59
C ARG A 103 14.56 11.02 -2.65
N ALA A 104 15.57 11.81 -2.24
CA ALA A 104 16.40 12.57 -3.17
C ALA A 104 17.29 11.68 -4.05
N ILE A 105 17.71 10.52 -3.52
CA ILE A 105 18.51 9.53 -4.25
C ILE A 105 17.69 8.40 -4.89
N GLY A 106 16.38 8.33 -4.61
CA GLY A 106 15.51 7.29 -5.14
C GLY A 106 15.72 5.90 -4.53
N GLU A 107 16.14 5.82 -3.26
CA GLU A 107 16.42 4.54 -2.55
C GLU A 107 15.52 4.38 -1.32
N PRO A 108 14.20 4.11 -1.49
CA PRO A 108 13.26 4.00 -0.38
C PRO A 108 13.39 2.69 0.42
N GLU A 109 14.08 1.67 -0.10
CA GLU A 109 14.01 0.28 0.39
C GLU A 109 14.47 0.17 1.85
N ARG A 110 15.59 0.81 2.18
CA ARG A 110 16.12 0.81 3.55
C ARG A 110 15.18 1.49 4.56
N LEU A 111 14.50 2.54 4.12
CA LEU A 111 13.52 3.23 4.95
C LEU A 111 12.27 2.36 5.15
N ALA A 112 11.81 1.69 4.10
CA ALA A 112 10.69 0.76 4.17
C ALA A 112 10.96 -0.36 5.18
N ASP A 113 12.12 -1.01 5.13
CA ASP A 113 12.52 -2.05 6.08
C ASP A 113 12.51 -1.57 7.54
N ALA A 114 12.99 -0.34 7.78
CA ALA A 114 12.97 0.26 9.11
C ALA A 114 11.56 0.58 9.60
N ILE A 115 10.68 1.09 8.73
CA ILE A 115 9.28 1.34 9.05
C ILE A 115 8.57 0.02 9.37
N GLU A 116 8.73 -1.01 8.54
CA GLU A 116 8.14 -2.34 8.74
C GLU A 116 8.55 -2.96 10.09
N SER A 117 9.80 -2.72 10.50
CA SER A 117 10.38 -3.19 11.76
C SER A 117 9.89 -2.43 13.01
N LEU A 118 9.13 -1.35 12.86
CA LEU A 118 8.60 -0.60 14.01
C LEU A 118 7.66 -1.47 14.88
N PRO A 119 7.68 -1.31 16.20
CA PRO A 119 6.78 -2.06 17.08
C PRO A 119 5.32 -1.65 16.85
N ALA A 120 4.41 -2.64 16.84
CA ALA A 120 2.98 -2.39 16.67
C ALA A 120 2.33 -1.66 17.88
N ALA A 121 2.98 -1.65 19.04
CA ALA A 121 2.45 -1.05 20.28
C ALA A 121 3.25 0.19 20.72
N GLY A 122 3.76 0.97 19.75
CA GLY A 122 4.52 2.20 19.99
C GLY A 122 3.70 3.49 19.83
N PRO A 123 4.24 4.64 20.27
CA PRO A 123 3.71 5.94 19.88
C PRO A 123 3.79 6.07 18.34
N ILE A 124 2.71 6.53 17.74
CA ILE A 124 2.62 6.70 16.29
C ILE A 124 3.05 8.11 15.94
N ASP A 125 4.09 8.22 15.12
CA ASP A 125 4.52 9.47 14.53
C ASP A 125 3.76 9.70 13.21
N GLU A 126 2.96 10.76 13.15
CA GLU A 126 2.17 11.14 11.97
C GLU A 126 3.05 11.40 10.74
N GLN A 127 4.28 11.89 10.92
CA GLN A 127 5.19 12.06 9.78
C GLN A 127 5.60 10.72 9.18
N VAL A 128 5.77 9.70 10.03
CA VAL A 128 6.09 8.34 9.57
C VAL A 128 4.88 7.72 8.87
N VAL A 129 3.66 7.96 9.35
CA VAL A 129 2.43 7.51 8.68
C VAL A 129 2.29 8.15 7.30
N GLU A 130 2.51 9.46 7.19
CA GLU A 130 2.49 10.19 5.93
C GLU A 130 3.47 9.58 4.91
N ILE A 131 4.69 9.28 5.34
CA ILE A 131 5.72 8.67 4.49
C ILE A 131 5.36 7.23 4.11
N ALA A 132 4.91 6.44 5.08
CA ALA A 132 4.64 5.02 4.89
C ALA A 132 3.43 4.78 3.97
N LEU A 133 2.30 5.44 4.25
CA LEU A 133 1.03 5.23 3.56
C LEU A 133 0.90 6.16 2.34
N PHE A 134 0.90 7.48 2.55
CA PHE A 134 0.55 8.45 1.51
C PHE A 134 1.66 8.65 0.48
N GLN A 135 2.93 8.54 0.88
CA GLN A 135 4.07 8.56 -0.06
C GLN A 135 4.47 7.16 -0.56
N GLY A 136 3.79 6.12 -0.09
CA GLY A 136 3.91 4.77 -0.64
C GLY A 136 5.15 3.98 -0.24
N VAL A 137 5.92 4.41 0.77
CA VAL A 137 7.20 3.75 1.15
C VAL A 137 6.98 2.38 1.79
N ALA A 138 6.02 2.28 2.71
CA ALA A 138 5.68 1.03 3.40
C ALA A 138 4.16 0.98 3.67
N PRO A 139 3.33 0.81 2.63
CA PRO A 139 1.90 1.12 2.72
C PRO A 139 1.14 0.22 3.70
N VAL A 140 1.53 -1.05 3.82
CA VAL A 140 0.88 -2.02 4.71
C VAL A 140 1.10 -1.64 6.16
N LYS A 141 2.34 -1.33 6.54
CA LYS A 141 2.66 -0.84 7.88
C LYS A 141 2.03 0.51 8.17
N GLY A 142 2.10 1.43 7.21
CA GLY A 142 1.46 2.75 7.29
C GLY A 142 -0.04 2.64 7.54
N LEU A 143 -0.73 1.72 6.86
CA LEU A 143 -2.15 1.43 7.08
C LEU A 143 -2.42 0.88 8.48
N GLN A 144 -1.59 -0.03 8.98
CA GLN A 144 -1.72 -0.57 10.34
C GLN A 144 -1.55 0.52 11.41
N MET A 145 -0.56 1.39 11.24
CA MET A 145 -0.34 2.55 12.11
C MET A 145 -1.53 3.52 12.04
N PHE A 146 -1.98 3.86 10.83
CA PHE A 146 -3.11 4.77 10.65
C PHE A 146 -4.41 4.20 11.24
N LEU A 147 -4.64 2.90 11.10
CA LEU A 147 -5.77 2.20 11.71
C LEU A 147 -5.73 2.28 13.24
N GLN A 148 -4.54 2.20 13.83
CA GLN A 148 -4.35 2.30 15.27
C GLN A 148 -4.52 3.73 15.79
N SER A 149 -4.10 4.77 15.05
CA SER A 149 -4.23 6.16 15.50
C SER A 149 -5.59 6.81 15.16
N HIS A 150 -6.18 6.51 14.01
CA HIS A 150 -7.37 7.21 13.47
C HIS A 150 -8.63 6.33 13.39
N GLY A 151 -8.50 5.03 13.60
CA GLY A 151 -9.61 4.07 13.55
C GLY A 151 -10.08 3.68 12.15
N THR A 152 -11.07 2.78 12.10
CA THR A 152 -11.50 2.09 10.88
C THR A 152 -12.09 3.01 9.82
N CYS A 153 -12.95 3.97 10.18
CA CYS A 153 -13.64 4.85 9.23
C CYS A 153 -12.66 5.71 8.43
N SER A 154 -11.77 6.39 9.13
CA SER A 154 -10.70 7.21 8.54
C SER A 154 -9.80 6.37 7.63
N THR A 155 -9.44 5.17 8.08
CA THR A 155 -8.59 4.24 7.34
C THR A 155 -9.22 3.76 6.05
N ILE A 156 -10.52 3.43 6.07
CA ILE A 156 -11.27 3.06 4.86
C ILE A 156 -11.26 4.22 3.86
N THR A 157 -11.49 5.44 4.34
CA THR A 157 -11.53 6.64 3.48
C THR A 157 -10.17 6.91 2.84
N ALA A 158 -9.09 6.84 3.62
CA ALA A 158 -7.72 7.03 3.13
C ALA A 158 -7.32 5.93 2.13
N LEU A 159 -7.64 4.67 2.44
CA LEU A 159 -7.34 3.55 1.56
C LEU A 159 -8.10 3.66 0.23
N ASP A 160 -9.35 4.09 0.24
CA ASP A 160 -10.14 4.25 -0.99
C ASP A 160 -9.56 5.30 -1.92
N GLN A 161 -9.11 6.43 -1.39
CA GLN A 161 -8.49 7.51 -2.14
C GLN A 161 -7.16 7.09 -2.78
N GLN A 162 -6.37 6.27 -2.08
CA GLN A 162 -5.07 5.79 -2.56
C GLN A 162 -5.16 4.51 -3.40
N PHE A 163 -6.29 3.81 -3.34
CA PHE A 163 -6.41 2.44 -3.85
C PHE A 163 -5.95 2.34 -5.32
N ALA A 164 -6.37 3.30 -6.15
CA ALA A 164 -6.04 3.33 -7.58
C ALA A 164 -4.54 3.56 -7.88
N GLN A 165 -3.79 4.16 -6.96
CA GLN A 165 -2.36 4.47 -7.14
C GLN A 165 -1.45 3.36 -6.62
N MET A 166 -1.97 2.48 -5.75
CA MET A 166 -1.20 1.36 -5.20
C MET A 166 -0.99 0.25 -6.23
N ALA A 167 0.16 -0.43 -6.16
CA ALA A 167 0.42 -1.65 -6.92
C ALA A 167 -0.55 -2.79 -6.50
N PRO A 168 -0.89 -3.73 -7.40
CA PRO A 168 -1.85 -4.80 -7.11
C PRO A 168 -1.53 -5.61 -5.83
N ALA A 169 -0.27 -6.04 -5.66
CA ALA A 169 0.17 -6.78 -4.49
C ALA A 169 -0.01 -5.97 -3.18
N THR A 170 0.23 -4.66 -3.22
CA THR A 170 0.02 -3.75 -2.09
C THR A 170 -1.47 -3.62 -1.78
N ARG A 171 -2.34 -3.48 -2.79
CA ARG A 171 -3.80 -3.46 -2.59
C ARG A 171 -4.29 -4.73 -1.90
N ALA A 172 -3.83 -5.89 -2.35
CA ALA A 172 -4.14 -7.19 -1.74
C ALA A 172 -3.68 -7.22 -0.27
N ALA A 173 -2.44 -6.81 -0.01
CA ALA A 173 -1.89 -6.78 1.35
C ALA A 173 -2.65 -5.83 2.30
N CYS A 174 -3.01 -4.63 1.85
CA CYS A 174 -3.86 -3.68 2.58
C CYS A 174 -5.27 -4.24 2.81
N ALA A 175 -5.87 -4.88 1.80
CA ALA A 175 -7.18 -5.53 1.93
C ALA A 175 -7.17 -6.62 3.01
N ARG A 176 -6.10 -7.44 3.11
CA ARG A 176 -5.96 -8.44 4.19
C ARG A 176 -6.02 -7.82 5.58
N VAL A 177 -5.32 -6.72 5.79
CA VAL A 177 -5.35 -6.00 7.08
C VAL A 177 -6.76 -5.56 7.43
N MET A 178 -7.46 -4.94 6.47
CA MET A 178 -8.82 -4.44 6.69
C MET A 178 -9.85 -5.56 6.90
N VAL A 179 -9.74 -6.66 6.14
CA VAL A 179 -10.61 -7.82 6.30
C VAL A 179 -10.43 -8.47 7.67
N ARG A 180 -9.19 -8.73 8.10
CA ARG A 180 -8.93 -9.28 9.45
C ARG A 180 -9.51 -8.38 10.53
N ARG A 181 -9.22 -7.07 10.46
CA ARG A 181 -9.71 -6.12 11.46
C ARG A 181 -11.23 -6.12 11.56
N LEU A 182 -11.90 -5.97 10.42
CA LEU A 182 -13.35 -5.88 10.38
C LEU A 182 -14.01 -7.19 10.80
N TYR A 183 -13.44 -8.32 10.39
CA TYR A 183 -13.90 -9.64 10.80
C TYR A 183 -13.79 -9.84 12.32
N ASP A 184 -12.67 -9.47 12.93
CA ASP A 184 -12.48 -9.59 14.38
C ASP A 184 -13.47 -8.71 15.16
N ASP A 185 -13.66 -7.46 14.72
CA ASP A 185 -14.63 -6.53 15.31
C ASP A 185 -16.06 -7.08 15.19
N LEU A 186 -16.48 -7.52 14.00
CA LEU A 186 -17.82 -8.06 13.77
C LEU A 186 -18.05 -9.37 14.54
N ARG A 187 -17.10 -10.32 14.46
CA ARG A 187 -17.18 -11.59 15.17
C ARG A 187 -17.30 -11.36 16.67
N GLY A 188 -16.49 -10.45 17.24
CA GLY A 188 -16.55 -10.09 18.65
C GLY A 188 -17.89 -9.48 19.06
N ASN A 189 -18.45 -8.57 18.25
CA ASN A 189 -19.75 -7.95 18.52
C ASN A 189 -20.91 -8.95 18.43
N VAL A 190 -20.91 -9.82 17.42
CA VAL A 190 -21.90 -10.89 17.28
C VAL A 190 -21.78 -11.88 18.43
N GLU A 191 -20.56 -12.32 18.75
CA GLU A 191 -20.31 -13.23 19.87
C GLU A 191 -20.83 -12.66 21.20
N HIS A 192 -20.65 -11.36 21.42
CA HIS A 192 -21.16 -10.67 22.60
C HIS A 192 -22.70 -10.65 22.65
N ASP A 193 -23.39 -10.35 21.54
CA ASP A 193 -24.87 -10.39 21.51
C ASP A 193 -25.40 -11.82 21.68
N VAL A 194 -24.77 -12.80 21.04
CA VAL A 194 -25.14 -14.22 21.20
C VAL A 194 -25.00 -14.63 22.67
N LYS A 195 -23.86 -14.34 23.32
CA LYS A 195 -23.63 -14.67 24.74
C LYS A 195 -24.64 -14.00 25.69
N ARG A 196 -25.10 -12.80 25.35
CA ARG A 196 -26.13 -12.09 26.13
C ARG A 196 -27.49 -12.78 26.07
N ARG A 197 -27.82 -13.43 24.95
CA ARG A 197 -29.12 -14.09 24.73
C ARG A 197 -29.09 -15.61 24.97
N GLN A 198 -27.93 -16.25 24.82
CA GLN A 198 -27.71 -17.69 24.97
C GLN A 198 -26.43 -17.94 25.77
N ALA A 199 -26.55 -18.57 26.94
CA ALA A 199 -25.43 -18.81 27.86
C ALA A 199 -24.34 -19.75 27.29
N MET A 200 -24.64 -20.54 26.27
CA MET A 200 -23.73 -21.54 25.69
C MET A 200 -23.40 -21.20 24.24
N THR A 201 -22.27 -20.53 24.03
CA THR A 201 -21.65 -20.38 22.70
C THR A 201 -20.30 -21.11 22.71
N PRO A 202 -19.98 -21.93 21.69
CA PRO A 202 -18.67 -22.57 21.60
C PRO A 202 -17.57 -21.49 21.58
N PRO A 203 -16.51 -21.62 22.40
CA PRO A 203 -15.39 -20.69 22.37
C PRO A 203 -14.69 -20.79 21.01
N GLY A 204 -14.40 -19.64 20.39
CA GLY A 204 -13.70 -19.59 19.11
C GLY A 204 -14.54 -19.91 17.88
N ALA A 205 -15.87 -19.90 17.98
CA ALA A 205 -16.75 -20.05 16.83
C ALA A 205 -16.47 -18.98 15.75
N SER A 206 -16.45 -19.43 14.49
CA SER A 206 -16.39 -18.57 13.31
C SER A 206 -17.64 -17.69 13.20
N LEU A 207 -17.54 -16.59 12.45
CA LEU A 207 -18.70 -15.73 12.18
C LEU A 207 -19.83 -16.53 11.54
N ARG A 208 -19.52 -17.44 10.60
CA ARG A 208 -20.47 -18.35 9.95
C ARG A 208 -21.23 -19.20 10.97
N GLU A 209 -20.53 -19.80 11.92
CA GLU A 209 -21.14 -20.61 12.99
C GLU A 209 -21.96 -19.77 13.96
N LEU A 210 -21.52 -18.54 14.26
CA LEU A 210 -22.24 -17.61 15.13
C LEU A 210 -23.56 -17.12 14.51
N ILE A 211 -23.62 -16.96 13.19
CA ILE A 211 -24.84 -16.50 12.50
C ILE A 211 -25.76 -17.66 12.07
N ALA A 212 -25.25 -18.88 11.97
CA ALA A 212 -26.03 -20.05 11.57
C ALA A 212 -27.21 -20.26 12.54
N GLU A 213 -28.42 -20.43 12.00
CA GLU A 213 -29.66 -20.71 12.75
C GLU A 213 -30.06 -19.65 13.80
N ARG A 214 -29.45 -18.45 13.75
CA ARG A 214 -29.71 -17.36 14.70
C ARG A 214 -30.32 -16.14 14.02
N GLU A 215 -31.49 -16.32 13.39
CA GLU A 215 -32.23 -15.24 12.70
C GLU A 215 -32.54 -14.05 13.61
N PHE A 216 -32.66 -14.26 14.92
CA PHE A 216 -32.88 -13.19 15.90
C PHE A 216 -31.80 -12.11 15.90
N LEU A 217 -30.60 -12.39 15.37
CA LEU A 217 -29.52 -11.41 15.25
C LEU A 217 -29.86 -10.30 14.26
N PHE A 218 -30.75 -10.57 13.30
CA PHE A 218 -31.10 -9.67 12.20
C PHE A 218 -32.54 -9.12 12.31
N LYS A 219 -33.26 -9.47 13.38
CA LYS A 219 -34.60 -8.93 13.64
C LYS A 219 -34.52 -7.46 14.03
N ASP A 220 -35.60 -6.73 13.76
CA ASP A 220 -35.77 -5.32 14.11
C ASP A 220 -34.62 -4.44 13.56
N ASP A 221 -34.17 -4.75 12.35
CA ASP A 221 -33.12 -4.01 11.64
C ASP A 221 -31.79 -3.94 12.42
N ASN A 222 -31.53 -4.95 13.27
CA ASN A 222 -30.32 -5.01 14.09
C ASN A 222 -29.08 -5.32 13.24
N TYR A 223 -27.99 -4.59 13.51
CA TYR A 223 -26.68 -4.77 12.91
C TYR A 223 -25.58 -4.64 13.97
N HIS A 224 -24.46 -5.33 13.76
CA HIS A 224 -23.38 -5.43 14.75
C HIS A 224 -22.10 -4.71 14.31
N ILE A 225 -22.14 -4.04 13.16
CA ILE A 225 -21.03 -3.28 12.62
C ILE A 225 -21.55 -2.19 11.69
N ASP A 226 -20.75 -1.14 11.51
CA ASP A 226 -21.05 -0.11 10.53
C ASP A 226 -21.14 -0.72 9.12
N VAL A 227 -22.28 -0.51 8.49
CA VAL A 227 -22.64 -1.13 7.20
C VAL A 227 -21.81 -0.52 6.06
N SER A 228 -21.44 0.76 6.15
CA SER A 228 -20.58 1.42 5.17
C SER A 228 -19.15 0.87 5.25
N HIS A 229 -18.68 0.57 6.46
CA HIS A 229 -17.41 -0.13 6.65
C HIS A 229 -17.45 -1.53 6.04
N LEU A 230 -18.52 -2.29 6.30
CA LEU A 230 -18.72 -3.63 5.75
C LEU A 230 -18.69 -3.63 4.24
N ASN A 231 -19.45 -2.74 3.60
CA ASN A 231 -19.48 -2.62 2.15
C ASN A 231 -18.07 -2.33 1.59
N SER A 232 -17.37 -1.35 2.17
CA SER A 232 -16.03 -0.95 1.69
C SER A 232 -15.01 -2.07 1.82
N VAL A 233 -14.98 -2.79 2.95
CA VAL A 233 -14.02 -3.89 3.17
C VAL A 233 -14.32 -5.09 2.27
N VAL A 234 -15.59 -5.43 2.05
CA VAL A 234 -15.98 -6.47 1.07
C VAL A 234 -15.54 -6.08 -0.34
N ARG A 235 -15.64 -4.80 -0.72
CA ARG A 235 -15.15 -4.31 -2.01
C ARG A 235 -13.63 -4.41 -2.13
N PHE A 236 -12.87 -4.05 -1.09
CA PHE A 236 -11.41 -4.18 -1.07
C PHE A 236 -10.97 -5.65 -1.16
N ALA A 237 -11.73 -6.56 -0.54
CA ALA A 237 -11.44 -7.99 -0.52
C ALA A 237 -11.43 -8.65 -1.92
N ARG A 238 -11.96 -7.98 -2.96
CA ARG A 238 -11.82 -8.43 -4.35
C ARG A 238 -10.36 -8.58 -4.80
N MET A 239 -9.45 -7.82 -4.20
CA MET A 239 -8.01 -7.87 -4.51
C MET A 239 -7.25 -8.99 -3.79
N LEU A 240 -7.88 -9.74 -2.88
CA LEU A 240 -7.22 -10.86 -2.18
C LEU A 240 -6.94 -12.00 -3.14
N ASP A 241 -5.83 -12.71 -3.00
CA ASP A 241 -5.49 -13.87 -3.83
C ASP A 241 -6.22 -15.15 -3.40
N PRO A 242 -6.41 -16.15 -4.30
CA PRO A 242 -7.01 -17.45 -3.94
C PRO A 242 -6.32 -18.18 -2.78
N THR A 243 -5.04 -17.89 -2.56
CA THR A 243 -4.21 -18.49 -1.49
C THR A 243 -4.28 -17.74 -0.17
N ASP A 244 -4.87 -16.54 -0.14
CA ASP A 244 -4.96 -15.74 1.09
C ASP A 244 -6.02 -16.34 2.03
N ALA A 245 -5.64 -16.55 3.30
CA ALA A 245 -6.54 -17.07 4.31
C ALA A 245 -7.73 -16.12 4.60
N GLU A 246 -7.54 -14.82 4.34
CA GLU A 246 -8.53 -13.77 4.54
C GLU A 246 -9.71 -13.89 3.58
N LEU A 247 -9.57 -14.64 2.49
CA LEU A 247 -10.63 -14.80 1.51
C LEU A 247 -11.86 -15.52 2.10
N ASP A 248 -11.67 -16.52 2.97
CA ASP A 248 -12.80 -17.13 3.70
C ASP A 248 -13.42 -16.16 4.71
N LEU A 249 -12.62 -15.30 5.35
CA LEU A 249 -13.15 -14.26 6.24
C LEU A 249 -14.00 -13.25 5.47
N ALA A 250 -13.54 -12.81 4.29
CA ALA A 250 -14.28 -11.93 3.40
C ALA A 250 -15.59 -12.56 2.93
N LEU A 251 -15.59 -13.86 2.63
CA LEU A 251 -16.81 -14.62 2.33
C LEU A 251 -17.79 -14.59 3.51
N GLN A 252 -17.33 -14.79 4.74
CA GLN A 252 -18.18 -14.73 5.93
C GLN A 252 -18.73 -13.32 6.17
N LEU A 253 -17.94 -12.26 5.93
CA LEU A 253 -18.39 -10.87 5.98
C LEU A 253 -19.53 -10.63 4.96
N ALA A 254 -19.37 -11.10 3.72
CA ALA A 254 -20.38 -10.96 2.69
C ALA A 254 -21.66 -11.76 3.02
N GLN A 255 -21.52 -12.97 3.60
CA GLN A 255 -22.64 -13.78 4.08
C GLN A 255 -23.41 -13.11 5.22
N TYR A 256 -22.72 -12.42 6.13
CA TYR A 256 -23.36 -11.60 7.16
C TYR A 256 -24.13 -10.42 6.52
N GLY A 257 -23.48 -9.69 5.60
CA GLY A 257 -24.08 -8.56 4.90
C GLY A 257 -25.35 -8.91 4.12
N ALA A 258 -25.36 -10.07 3.45
CA ALA A 258 -26.53 -10.58 2.72
C ALA A 258 -27.75 -10.86 3.60
N ARG A 259 -27.58 -10.99 4.92
CA ARG A 259 -28.66 -11.24 5.89
C ARG A 259 -29.15 -9.97 6.59
N LEU A 260 -28.51 -8.83 6.38
CA LEU A 260 -28.98 -7.54 6.90
C LEU A 260 -30.32 -7.16 6.26
N ALA A 261 -31.06 -6.24 6.90
CA ALA A 261 -32.24 -5.66 6.29
C ALA A 261 -31.92 -5.00 4.93
N THR A 262 -32.84 -5.04 3.98
CA THR A 262 -32.62 -4.57 2.59
C THR A 262 -32.13 -3.13 2.52
N GLN A 263 -32.58 -2.24 3.44
CA GLN A 263 -32.12 -0.85 3.50
C GLN A 263 -30.61 -0.68 3.81
N TYR A 264 -29.98 -1.71 4.38
CA TYR A 264 -28.55 -1.76 4.68
C TYR A 264 -27.76 -2.56 3.64
N GLN A 265 -28.43 -3.10 2.62
CA GLN A 265 -27.77 -3.76 1.51
C GLN A 265 -27.61 -2.76 0.35
N TYR A 266 -26.61 -1.89 0.48
CA TYR A 266 -26.29 -0.94 -0.59
C TYR A 266 -25.99 -1.68 -1.90
N ALA A 267 -26.65 -1.27 -2.98
CA ALA A 267 -26.39 -1.80 -4.31
C ALA A 267 -24.97 -1.41 -4.77
N GLY A 268 -24.34 -2.29 -5.55
CA GLY A 268 -23.09 -1.99 -6.23
C GLY A 268 -23.33 -1.52 -7.66
N ASN A 269 -22.24 -1.41 -8.41
CA ASN A 269 -22.28 -1.22 -9.85
C ASN A 269 -22.10 -2.57 -10.55
N PRO A 270 -22.64 -2.77 -11.76
CA PRO A 270 -22.36 -3.95 -12.58
C PRO A 270 -20.84 -4.25 -12.66
N PRO A 271 -20.42 -5.53 -12.56
CA PRO A 271 -21.25 -6.74 -12.45
C PRO A 271 -21.60 -7.13 -10.99
N PHE A 272 -21.38 -6.22 -10.03
CA PHE A 272 -21.66 -6.42 -8.60
C PHE A 272 -22.91 -5.63 -8.14
N ALA A 273 -23.91 -5.48 -9.01
CA ALA A 273 -25.13 -4.73 -8.72
C ALA A 273 -25.85 -5.30 -7.48
N ASP A 274 -26.06 -6.62 -7.46
CA ASP A 274 -26.47 -7.38 -6.28
C ASP A 274 -25.26 -7.58 -5.36
N PHE A 275 -24.91 -6.54 -4.61
CA PHE A 275 -23.61 -6.41 -3.95
C PHE A 275 -23.17 -7.67 -3.20
N TYR A 276 -23.84 -8.07 -2.12
CA TYR A 276 -23.41 -9.24 -1.34
C TYR A 276 -23.53 -10.57 -2.09
N PRO A 277 -24.65 -10.87 -2.79
CA PRO A 277 -24.76 -12.10 -3.60
C PRO A 277 -23.64 -12.26 -4.65
N ALA A 278 -23.30 -11.19 -5.36
CA ALA A 278 -22.23 -11.21 -6.35
C ALA A 278 -20.86 -11.45 -5.71
N HIS A 279 -20.55 -10.77 -4.60
CA HIS A 279 -19.29 -10.98 -3.87
C HIS A 279 -19.20 -12.39 -3.27
N ILE A 280 -20.30 -12.94 -2.75
CA ILE A 280 -20.33 -14.33 -2.26
C ILE A 280 -19.93 -15.30 -3.37
N ARG A 281 -20.56 -15.21 -4.56
CA ARG A 281 -20.22 -16.06 -5.71
C ARG A 281 -18.77 -15.88 -6.14
N TYR A 282 -18.29 -14.64 -6.17
CA TYR A 282 -16.90 -14.31 -6.52
C TYR A 282 -15.90 -14.96 -5.55
N PHE A 283 -16.08 -14.76 -4.25
CA PHE A 283 -15.17 -15.33 -3.25
C PHE A 283 -15.25 -16.87 -3.19
N GLN A 284 -16.44 -17.46 -3.36
CA GLN A 284 -16.60 -18.91 -3.48
C GLN A 284 -15.80 -19.47 -4.66
N ALA A 285 -15.91 -18.85 -5.84
CA ALA A 285 -15.18 -19.28 -7.02
C ALA A 285 -13.66 -19.31 -6.78
N LEU A 286 -13.14 -18.23 -6.18
CA LEU A 286 -11.73 -18.09 -5.83
C LEU A 286 -11.29 -19.14 -4.79
N LEU A 287 -12.14 -19.48 -3.82
CA LEU A 287 -11.92 -20.57 -2.86
C LEU A 287 -12.05 -21.98 -3.47
N GLY A 288 -12.36 -22.09 -4.76
CA GLY A 288 -12.55 -23.38 -5.43
C GLY A 288 -13.95 -23.98 -5.34
N GLN A 289 -14.93 -23.21 -4.88
CA GLN A 289 -16.31 -23.63 -4.69
C GLN A 289 -17.19 -23.09 -5.82
N ASP A 290 -18.09 -23.91 -6.37
CA ASP A 290 -19.10 -23.51 -7.36
C ASP A 290 -18.58 -22.66 -8.54
N ARG A 291 -17.35 -22.90 -8.98
CA ARG A 291 -16.64 -22.11 -10.01
C ARG A 291 -17.46 -21.87 -11.27
N GLU A 292 -18.02 -22.93 -11.85
CA GLU A 292 -18.81 -22.82 -13.09
C GLU A 292 -20.06 -21.97 -12.91
N GLN A 293 -20.75 -22.09 -11.78
CA GLN A 293 -21.94 -21.29 -11.50
C GLN A 293 -21.60 -19.82 -11.30
N ALA A 294 -20.47 -19.52 -10.69
CA ALA A 294 -20.00 -18.15 -10.53
C ALA A 294 -19.60 -17.54 -11.89
N ILE A 295 -18.85 -18.28 -12.71
CA ILE A 295 -18.46 -17.84 -14.06
C ILE A 295 -19.69 -17.57 -14.92
N GLU A 296 -20.68 -18.47 -14.91
CA GLU A 296 -21.91 -18.28 -15.67
C GLU A 296 -22.71 -17.07 -15.17
N TYR A 297 -22.77 -16.85 -13.86
CA TYR A 297 -23.39 -15.65 -13.28
C TYR A 297 -22.71 -14.37 -13.79
N PHE A 298 -21.38 -14.28 -13.73
CA PHE A 298 -20.66 -13.10 -14.20
C PHE A 298 -20.73 -12.93 -15.72
N ARG A 299 -20.77 -14.03 -16.47
CA ARG A 299 -21.00 -14.01 -17.93
C ARG A 299 -22.38 -13.45 -18.25
N SER A 300 -23.41 -13.83 -17.49
CA SER A 300 -24.77 -13.31 -17.69
C SER A 300 -24.91 -11.82 -17.33
N GLN A 301 -23.93 -11.24 -16.62
CA GLN A 301 -23.89 -9.79 -16.38
C GLN A 301 -23.32 -9.01 -17.57
N ILE A 302 -22.70 -9.67 -18.55
CA ILE A 302 -22.21 -9.04 -19.78
C ILE A 302 -23.35 -9.05 -20.80
N GLY A 303 -24.04 -7.92 -20.97
CA GLY A 303 -25.25 -7.84 -21.78
C GLY A 303 -25.31 -6.60 -22.67
N ALA A 304 -26.00 -6.72 -23.80
CA ALA A 304 -26.14 -5.64 -24.79
C ALA A 304 -27.00 -4.45 -24.32
N ASP A 305 -27.77 -4.62 -23.23
CA ASP A 305 -28.63 -3.58 -22.65
C ASP A 305 -27.89 -2.67 -21.65
N LEU A 306 -26.63 -2.96 -21.35
CA LEU A 306 -25.78 -2.11 -20.52
C LEU A 306 -25.18 -0.97 -21.33
N ALA A 307 -24.82 0.11 -20.65
CA ALA A 307 -23.91 1.09 -21.24
C ALA A 307 -22.60 0.39 -21.64
N GLU A 308 -21.95 0.89 -22.69
CA GLU A 308 -20.70 0.31 -23.20
C GLU A 308 -19.63 0.22 -22.10
N THR A 309 -19.52 1.26 -21.28
CA THR A 309 -18.62 1.31 -20.11
C THR A 309 -18.91 0.23 -19.08
N ASP A 310 -20.18 -0.05 -18.80
CA ASP A 310 -20.58 -1.06 -17.82
C ASP A 310 -20.36 -2.47 -18.37
N THR A 311 -20.54 -2.65 -19.68
CA THR A 311 -20.23 -3.90 -20.39
C THR A 311 -18.74 -4.20 -20.30
N GLN A 312 -17.89 -3.21 -20.55
CA GLN A 312 -16.43 -3.34 -20.44
C GLN A 312 -15.99 -3.65 -19.01
N LEU A 313 -16.56 -2.98 -18.00
CA LEU A 313 -16.29 -3.26 -16.59
C LEU A 313 -16.69 -4.68 -16.18
N ALA A 314 -17.86 -5.15 -16.64
CA ALA A 314 -18.32 -6.52 -16.41
C ALA A 314 -17.41 -7.56 -17.08
N ALA A 315 -17.02 -7.30 -18.34
CA ALA A 315 -16.09 -8.15 -19.07
C ALA A 315 -14.72 -8.21 -18.37
N TYR A 316 -14.17 -7.07 -17.96
CA TYR A 316 -12.90 -7.01 -17.24
C TYR A 316 -12.93 -7.81 -15.94
N ALA A 317 -13.98 -7.65 -15.13
CA ALA A 317 -14.12 -8.40 -13.88
C ALA A 317 -14.19 -9.93 -14.10
N LEU A 318 -14.83 -10.38 -15.19
CA LEU A 318 -14.85 -11.80 -15.55
C LEU A 318 -13.50 -12.28 -16.10
N VAL A 319 -12.81 -11.49 -16.93
CA VAL A 319 -11.45 -11.79 -17.39
C VAL A 319 -10.50 -11.94 -16.20
N ASP A 320 -10.51 -10.98 -15.26
CA ASP A 320 -9.72 -11.04 -14.02
C ASP A 320 -10.02 -12.32 -13.23
N LEU A 321 -11.31 -12.64 -13.02
CA LEU A 321 -11.71 -13.87 -12.35
C LEU A 321 -11.15 -15.11 -13.08
N LEU A 322 -11.27 -15.20 -14.40
CA LEU A 322 -10.80 -16.34 -15.18
C LEU A 322 -9.27 -16.51 -15.09
N ILE A 323 -8.51 -15.42 -15.18
CA ILE A 323 -7.05 -15.43 -14.99
C ILE A 323 -6.68 -16.00 -13.62
N ARG A 324 -7.37 -15.53 -12.58
CA ARG A 324 -7.11 -15.95 -11.19
C ARG A 324 -7.54 -17.38 -10.90
N LEU A 325 -8.47 -17.92 -11.68
CA LEU A 325 -8.85 -19.34 -11.66
C LEU A 325 -7.95 -20.21 -12.56
N GLY A 326 -7.00 -19.62 -13.30
CA GLY A 326 -6.11 -20.30 -14.24
C GLY A 326 -6.75 -20.67 -15.58
N ARG A 327 -7.93 -20.13 -15.91
CA ARG A 327 -8.65 -20.36 -17.18
C ARG A 327 -8.23 -19.33 -18.23
N ASN A 328 -6.93 -19.27 -18.51
CA ASN A 328 -6.34 -18.23 -19.37
C ASN A 328 -6.89 -18.26 -20.81
N ASP A 329 -7.21 -19.44 -21.35
CA ASP A 329 -7.76 -19.55 -22.71
C ASP A 329 -9.08 -18.80 -22.87
N GLU A 330 -10.04 -19.03 -21.95
CA GLU A 330 -11.32 -18.32 -21.96
C GLU A 330 -11.16 -16.84 -21.63
N ALA A 331 -10.19 -16.50 -20.80
CA ALA A 331 -9.86 -15.11 -20.50
C ALA A 331 -9.40 -14.36 -21.76
N VAL A 332 -8.58 -14.98 -22.62
CA VAL A 332 -8.16 -14.41 -23.91
C VAL A 332 -9.36 -14.18 -24.82
N ASP A 333 -10.20 -15.20 -25.00
CA ASP A 333 -11.36 -15.11 -25.91
C ASP A 333 -12.29 -13.96 -25.50
N LEU A 334 -12.54 -13.82 -24.20
CA LEU A 334 -13.39 -12.76 -23.66
C LEU A 334 -12.73 -11.38 -23.75
N ALA A 335 -11.43 -11.27 -23.48
CA ALA A 335 -10.70 -10.02 -23.57
C ALA A 335 -10.66 -9.49 -25.02
N VAL A 336 -10.42 -10.35 -26.00
CA VAL A 336 -10.44 -9.99 -27.43
C VAL A 336 -11.83 -9.55 -27.87
N GLN A 337 -12.88 -10.19 -27.37
CA GLN A 337 -14.25 -9.88 -27.77
C GLN A 337 -14.75 -8.54 -27.21
N TYR A 338 -14.47 -8.24 -25.95
CA TYR A 338 -15.11 -7.12 -25.24
C TYR A 338 -14.15 -5.98 -24.86
N LEU A 339 -12.84 -6.23 -24.87
CA LEU A 339 -11.81 -5.27 -24.44
C LEU A 339 -10.66 -5.09 -25.45
N PRO A 340 -10.87 -5.18 -26.79
CA PRO A 340 -9.76 -5.19 -27.74
C PRO A 340 -8.88 -3.93 -27.67
N ASP A 341 -9.50 -2.76 -27.47
CA ASP A 341 -8.82 -1.46 -27.42
C ASP A 341 -8.76 -0.85 -26.02
N THR A 342 -9.49 -1.41 -25.05
CA THR A 342 -9.64 -0.86 -23.69
C THR A 342 -8.96 -1.70 -22.60
N ALA A 343 -8.42 -2.87 -22.93
CA ALA A 343 -7.76 -3.73 -21.96
C ALA A 343 -6.64 -3.00 -21.18
N GLU A 344 -5.84 -2.18 -21.86
CA GLU A 344 -4.75 -1.42 -21.21
C GLU A 344 -5.27 -0.39 -20.20
N GLU A 345 -6.45 0.19 -20.42
CA GLU A 345 -7.08 1.13 -19.48
C GLU A 345 -7.41 0.47 -18.15
N PHE A 346 -7.65 -0.84 -18.17
CA PHE A 346 -7.87 -1.67 -16.99
C PHE A 346 -6.59 -2.32 -16.45
N GLY A 347 -5.42 -2.01 -17.03
CA GLY A 347 -4.13 -2.61 -16.65
C GLY A 347 -3.97 -4.06 -17.10
N LEU A 348 -4.73 -4.49 -18.10
CA LEU A 348 -4.66 -5.81 -18.70
C LEU A 348 -3.88 -5.75 -20.02
N SER A 349 -2.88 -6.62 -20.18
CA SER A 349 -2.19 -6.81 -21.46
C SER A 349 -2.68 -8.07 -22.16
N ILE A 350 -3.40 -7.91 -23.28
CA ILE A 350 -3.85 -9.02 -24.14
C ILE A 350 -2.65 -9.82 -24.67
N PRO A 351 -1.54 -9.21 -25.13
CA PRO A 351 -0.34 -9.95 -25.53
C PRO A 351 0.25 -10.81 -24.41
N GLU A 352 0.40 -10.26 -23.19
CA GLU A 352 0.91 -11.04 -22.06
C GLU A 352 -0.03 -12.18 -21.68
N LEU A 353 -1.34 -11.94 -21.74
CA LEU A 353 -2.34 -12.97 -21.47
C LEU A 353 -2.31 -14.08 -22.53
N CYS A 354 -2.18 -13.73 -23.82
CA CYS A 354 -2.02 -14.68 -24.91
C CYS A 354 -0.74 -15.52 -24.74
N ALA A 355 0.37 -14.90 -24.34
CA ALA A 355 1.61 -15.61 -24.06
C ALA A 355 1.45 -16.59 -22.88
N LYS A 356 0.77 -16.18 -21.80
CA LYS A 356 0.45 -17.05 -20.64
C LYS A 356 -0.50 -18.20 -21.00
N ALA A 357 -1.40 -17.99 -21.96
CA ALA A 357 -2.31 -19.02 -22.48
C ALA A 357 -1.66 -19.91 -23.56
N GLY A 358 -0.49 -19.55 -24.10
CA GLY A 358 0.11 -20.23 -25.24
C GLY A 358 -0.62 -19.98 -26.59
N ARG A 359 -1.42 -18.92 -26.68
CA ARG A 359 -2.23 -18.54 -27.85
C ARG A 359 -1.42 -17.65 -28.81
N PHE A 360 -0.38 -18.22 -29.42
CA PHE A 360 0.57 -17.45 -30.27
C PHE A 360 -0.04 -16.88 -31.56
N GLU A 361 -1.12 -17.48 -32.09
CA GLU A 361 -1.81 -16.93 -33.27
C GLU A 361 -2.54 -15.62 -32.94
N THR A 362 -3.29 -15.59 -31.83
CA THR A 362 -3.94 -14.37 -31.33
C THR A 362 -2.91 -13.34 -30.89
N LEU A 363 -1.79 -13.78 -30.29
CA LEU A 363 -0.68 -12.88 -29.96
C LEU A 363 -0.18 -12.10 -31.18
N ARG A 364 -0.06 -12.74 -32.35
CA ARG A 364 0.42 -12.08 -33.59
C ARG A 364 -0.52 -10.97 -34.07
N GLU A 365 -1.80 -11.04 -33.74
CA GLU A 365 -2.78 -10.02 -34.14
C GLU A 365 -2.71 -8.77 -33.24
N PHE A 366 -2.22 -8.92 -32.00
CA PHE A 366 -2.18 -7.87 -30.98
C PHE A 366 -0.75 -7.42 -30.60
N ALA A 367 0.30 -7.96 -31.24
CA ALA A 367 1.71 -7.57 -31.08
C ALA A 367 2.17 -6.71 -32.26
#